data_AF-A0A920KNT7-F1
#
_entry.id   AF-A0A920KNT7-F1
#
_cell.length_a   1.000
_cell.length_b   1.000
_cell.length_c   1.000
_cell.angle_alpha   90.00
_cell.angle_beta   90.00
_cell.angle_gamma   90.00
#
_symmetry.space_group_name_H-M   'P 1'
#
loop_
_entity.id
_entity.type
_entity.pdbx_description
1 polymer ?
#
loop_
_entity_poly.entity_id
_entity_poly.type
_entity_poly.pdbx_seq_one_letter_code
_entity_poly.pdbx_strand_id
1 'polypeptide(L)'
;MLHEQYPEMLDHIHGITEETTTGVHRLYEMVANGELKVPAINVNDAVTKSKNDNKYGCRHSLNDAIKRGLDHLLAGKRALVIGYGDVGKGSAQSLRQEGMIVRVTDAIRSVPCRPVWMVLRLCRPSSMVSMTDLTVASTKTCWAPPICSSPPRVTSTSAHLPCYAP
;
A
#
# COMPACT_ATOMS: atom_id res chain seq x y z
N MET A 1 -3.61 -13.15 -18.22
CA MET A 1 -4.17 -12.58 -19.48
C MET A 1 -3.35 -12.98 -20.71
N LEU A 2 -2.27 -12.29 -21.12
CA LEU A 2 -1.54 -12.66 -22.36
C LEU A 2 -1.01 -14.10 -22.35
N HIS A 3 -0.48 -14.57 -21.22
CA HIS A 3 0.06 -15.94 -21.11
C HIS A 3 -1.00 -17.05 -21.08
N GLU A 4 -2.26 -16.72 -20.77
CA GLU A 4 -3.34 -17.70 -20.58
C GLU A 4 -4.38 -17.64 -21.72
N GLN A 5 -4.75 -16.43 -22.16
CA GLN A 5 -5.87 -16.18 -23.07
C GLN A 5 -5.43 -15.91 -24.51
N TYR A 6 -4.22 -15.38 -24.72
CA TYR A 6 -3.72 -15.00 -26.05
C TYR A 6 -2.25 -15.43 -26.26
N PRO A 7 -1.94 -16.73 -26.11
CA PRO A 7 -0.56 -17.21 -26.21
C PRO A 7 0.07 -16.96 -27.58
N GLU A 8 -0.72 -16.90 -28.65
CA GLU A 8 -0.27 -16.61 -30.02
C GLU A 8 0.33 -15.21 -30.18
N MET A 9 -0.06 -14.25 -29.33
CA MET A 9 0.51 -12.90 -29.37
C MET A 9 1.93 -12.86 -28.82
N LEU A 10 2.33 -13.83 -27.99
CA LEU A 10 3.65 -13.84 -27.35
C LEU A 10 4.78 -14.06 -28.35
N ASP A 11 4.51 -14.74 -29.48
CA ASP A 11 5.48 -14.95 -30.55
C ASP A 11 5.91 -13.63 -31.22
N HIS A 12 5.08 -12.59 -31.11
CA HIS A 12 5.35 -11.26 -31.64
C HIS A 12 5.87 -10.27 -30.57
N ILE A 13 5.93 -10.68 -29.30
CA ILE A 13 6.34 -9.82 -28.19
C ILE A 13 7.80 -10.12 -27.82
N HIS A 14 8.67 -9.12 -27.99
CA HIS A 14 10.10 -9.28 -27.72
C HIS A 14 10.46 -9.34 -26.23
N GLY A 15 9.59 -8.84 -25.35
CA GLY A 15 9.82 -8.88 -23.90
C GLY A 15 8.84 -8.01 -23.12
N ILE A 16 8.92 -8.12 -21.80
CA ILE A 16 8.07 -7.40 -20.85
C ILE A 16 8.93 -6.52 -19.96
N THR A 17 8.55 -5.27 -19.78
CA THR A 17 9.14 -4.38 -18.77
C THR A 17 8.15 -4.20 -17.64
N GLU A 18 8.44 -4.75 -16.47
CA GLU A 18 7.54 -4.70 -15.33
C GLU A 18 7.99 -3.66 -14.31
N GLU A 19 7.09 -2.72 -14.02
CA GLU A 19 7.34 -1.57 -13.17
C GLU A 19 6.90 -1.81 -11.72
N THR A 20 5.92 -2.69 -11.49
CA THR A 20 5.31 -2.83 -10.17
C THR A 20 5.91 -4.00 -9.40
N THR A 21 6.16 -3.79 -8.11
CA THR A 21 6.59 -4.87 -7.21
C THR A 21 5.69 -6.12 -7.18
N THR A 22 4.37 -5.97 -7.39
CA THR A 22 3.44 -7.11 -7.40
C THR A 22 3.56 -7.89 -8.70
N GLY A 23 3.67 -7.17 -9.84
CA GLY A 23 3.94 -7.79 -11.13
C GLY A 23 5.28 -8.52 -11.14
N VAL A 24 6.32 -7.96 -10.52
CA VAL A 24 7.63 -8.61 -10.37
C VAL A 24 7.51 -9.93 -9.59
N HIS A 25 6.77 -9.96 -8.48
CA HIS A 25 6.57 -11.19 -7.71
C HIS A 25 5.88 -12.27 -8.55
N ARG A 26 4.86 -11.89 -9.32
CA ARG A 26 4.15 -12.79 -10.24
C ARG A 26 5.05 -13.28 -11.37
N LEU A 27 5.92 -12.43 -11.91
CA LEU A 27 6.92 -12.84 -12.91
C LEU A 27 7.89 -13.86 -12.33
N TYR A 28 8.36 -13.69 -11.09
CA TYR A 28 9.21 -14.69 -10.43
C TYR A 28 8.48 -16.02 -10.21
N GLU A 29 7.20 -16.00 -9.83
CA GLU A 29 6.37 -17.21 -9.73
C GLU A 29 6.26 -17.91 -11.09
N MET A 30 6.01 -17.17 -12.17
CA MET A 30 5.92 -17.72 -13.52
C MET A 30 7.26 -18.28 -14.02
N VAL A 31 8.39 -17.65 -13.66
CA VAL A 31 9.73 -18.20 -13.93
C VAL A 31 9.95 -19.50 -13.16
N ALA A 32 9.59 -19.54 -11.87
CA ALA A 32 9.74 -20.72 -11.04
C ALA A 32 8.88 -21.90 -11.53
N ASN A 33 7.69 -21.61 -12.06
CA ASN A 33 6.78 -22.60 -12.65
C ASN A 33 7.12 -22.97 -14.11
N GLY A 34 8.07 -22.27 -14.74
CA GLY A 34 8.41 -22.48 -16.16
C GLY A 34 7.36 -21.97 -17.15
N GLU A 35 6.46 -21.09 -16.71
CA GLU A 35 5.35 -20.55 -17.50
C GLU A 35 5.68 -19.25 -18.24
N LEU A 36 6.80 -18.60 -17.89
CA LEU A 36 7.24 -17.36 -18.54
C LEU A 36 7.83 -17.67 -19.93
N LYS A 37 7.13 -17.23 -20.99
CA LYS A 37 7.49 -17.53 -22.39
C LYS A 37 8.32 -16.44 -23.07
N VAL A 38 8.38 -15.25 -22.49
CA VAL A 38 9.07 -14.08 -23.04
C VAL A 38 10.02 -13.49 -21.99
N PRO A 39 11.17 -12.91 -22.39
CA PRO A 39 12.09 -12.30 -21.43
C PRO A 39 11.42 -11.12 -20.73
N ALA A 40 11.70 -10.96 -19.44
CA ALA A 40 11.16 -9.87 -18.64
C ALA A 40 12.28 -9.10 -17.93
N ILE A 41 12.16 -7.77 -17.93
CA ILE A 41 13.05 -6.85 -17.23
C ILE A 41 12.30 -6.28 -16.02
N ASN A 42 12.89 -6.47 -14.84
CA ASN A 42 12.43 -5.86 -13.60
C ASN A 42 12.92 -4.41 -13.52
N VAL A 43 12.02 -3.46 -13.81
CA VAL A 43 12.30 -2.02 -13.71
C VAL A 43 12.10 -1.53 -12.28
N ASN A 44 11.25 -2.20 -11.49
CA ASN A 44 10.92 -1.81 -10.13
C ASN A 44 12.16 -1.68 -9.23
N ASP A 45 13.10 -2.62 -9.35
CA ASP A 45 14.25 -2.70 -8.44
C ASP A 45 15.38 -1.73 -8.81
N ALA A 46 15.24 -0.97 -9.91
CA ALA A 46 16.09 0.17 -10.16
C ALA A 46 16.01 1.14 -8.97
N VAL A 47 17.17 1.64 -8.51
CA VAL A 47 17.24 2.58 -7.37
C VAL A 47 16.43 3.84 -7.67
N THR A 48 16.50 4.32 -8.91
CA THR A 48 15.76 5.48 -9.41
C THR A 48 14.25 5.24 -9.50
N LYS A 49 13.78 4.00 -9.41
CA LYS A 49 12.36 3.65 -9.34
C LYS A 49 11.99 3.39 -7.89
N SER A 50 12.46 2.30 -7.29
CA SER A 50 12.07 1.87 -5.95
C SER A 50 12.31 2.93 -4.86
N LYS A 51 13.43 3.65 -4.88
CA LYS A 51 13.76 4.65 -3.85
C LYS A 51 13.26 6.04 -4.17
N ASN A 52 12.93 6.31 -5.44
CA ASN A 52 12.38 7.59 -5.84
C ASN A 52 10.85 7.55 -5.89
N ASP A 53 10.29 6.79 -6.82
CA ASP A 53 8.86 6.70 -7.10
C ASP A 53 8.08 6.20 -5.87
N ASN A 54 8.40 4.99 -5.37
CA ASN A 54 7.62 4.42 -4.27
C ASN A 54 7.70 5.25 -2.98
N LYS A 55 8.81 5.97 -2.73
CA LYS A 55 9.02 6.71 -1.49
C LYS A 55 8.61 8.18 -1.62
N TYR A 56 9.19 8.91 -2.56
CA TYR A 56 8.89 10.34 -2.74
C TYR A 56 7.61 10.56 -3.53
N GLY A 57 7.28 9.70 -4.49
CA GLY A 57 5.98 9.76 -5.18
C GLY A 57 4.82 9.67 -4.20
N CYS A 58 4.78 8.63 -3.37
CA CYS A 58 3.75 8.49 -2.33
C CYS A 58 3.79 9.60 -1.27
N ARG A 59 4.96 10.19 -1.02
CA ARG A 59 5.07 11.36 -0.12
C ARG A 59 4.31 12.57 -0.67
N HIS A 60 4.36 12.79 -1.98
CA HIS A 60 3.75 13.94 -2.64
C HIS A 60 2.29 13.71 -3.04
N SER A 61 1.91 12.49 -3.42
CA SER A 61 0.57 12.21 -3.93
C SER A 61 -0.45 11.85 -2.85
N LEU A 62 -0.04 11.30 -1.70
CA LEU A 62 -0.98 10.82 -0.69
C LEU A 62 -1.78 11.94 -0.03
N ASN A 63 -1.10 12.96 0.50
CA ASN A 63 -1.76 14.12 1.09
C ASN A 63 -2.60 14.89 0.06
N ASP A 64 -2.11 15.01 -1.18
CA ASP A 64 -2.82 15.64 -2.29
C ASP A 64 -4.13 14.91 -2.63
N ALA A 65 -4.10 13.57 -2.75
CA ALA A 65 -5.30 12.77 -2.98
C ALA A 65 -6.33 12.91 -1.85
N ILE A 66 -5.88 12.93 -0.58
CA ILE A 66 -6.78 13.09 0.57
C ILE A 66 -7.40 14.49 0.58
N LYS A 67 -6.61 15.53 0.28
CA LYS A 67 -7.10 16.91 0.20
C LYS A 67 -8.13 17.05 -0.92
N ARG A 68 -7.83 16.55 -2.12
CA ARG A 68 -8.77 16.60 -3.26
C ARG A 68 -10.04 15.79 -3.04
N GLY A 69 -9.94 14.67 -2.33
CA GLY A 69 -11.08 13.78 -2.12
C GLY A 69 -12.01 14.20 -0.98
N LEU A 70 -11.46 14.81 0.08
CA LEU A 70 -12.19 15.06 1.32
C LEU A 70 -12.16 16.52 1.80
N ASP A 71 -11.29 17.37 1.24
CA ASP A 71 -11.01 18.75 1.71
C ASP A 71 -10.83 18.85 3.23
N HIS A 72 -10.30 17.78 3.84
CA HIS A 72 -10.29 17.60 5.28
C HIS A 72 -9.04 18.25 5.90
N LEU A 73 -9.21 18.94 7.03
CA LEU A 73 -8.09 19.35 7.86
C LEU A 73 -7.33 18.12 8.38
N LEU A 74 -6.05 18.01 8.02
CA LEU A 74 -5.19 16.92 8.45
C LEU A 74 -4.53 17.17 9.81
N ALA A 75 -4.15 18.42 10.09
CA ALA A 75 -3.44 18.78 11.32
C ALA A 75 -4.17 18.32 12.60
N GLY A 76 -3.44 17.69 13.53
CA GLY A 76 -3.95 17.24 14.83
C GLY A 76 -4.73 15.92 14.81
N LYS A 77 -5.06 15.38 13.64
CA LYS A 77 -5.75 14.08 13.52
C LYS A 77 -4.81 12.90 13.67
N ARG A 78 -5.38 11.74 14.02
CA ARG A 78 -4.65 10.49 14.22
C ARG A 78 -4.70 9.65 12.96
N ALA A 79 -3.54 9.42 12.34
CA ALA A 79 -3.39 8.55 11.20
C ALA A 79 -2.74 7.22 11.59
N LEU A 80 -3.19 6.12 10.98
CA LEU A 80 -2.57 4.81 11.06
C LEU A 80 -2.09 4.36 9.68
N VAL A 81 -0.79 4.12 9.54
CA VAL A 81 -0.20 3.52 8.34
C VAL A 81 0.10 2.05 8.60
N ILE A 82 -0.42 1.17 7.75
CA ILE A 82 -0.19 -0.27 7.83
C ILE A 82 0.89 -0.63 6.80
N GLY A 83 2.03 -1.13 7.26
CA GLY A 83 3.25 -1.43 6.50
C GLY A 83 4.26 -0.28 6.53
N TYR A 84 5.55 -0.60 6.70
CA TYR A 84 6.66 0.38 6.68
C TYR A 84 7.75 0.07 5.64
N GLY A 85 7.33 -0.40 4.47
CA GLY A 85 8.17 -0.48 3.27
C GLY A 85 8.49 0.89 2.66
N ASP A 86 9.01 0.94 1.43
CA ASP A 86 9.33 2.22 0.77
C ASP A 86 8.10 3.13 0.59
N VAL A 87 6.95 2.54 0.23
CA VAL A 87 5.64 3.22 0.18
C VAL A 87 5.20 3.69 1.56
N GLY A 88 5.21 2.81 2.57
CA GLY A 88 4.80 3.16 3.93
C GLY A 88 5.64 4.28 4.56
N LYS A 89 6.95 4.32 4.26
CA LYS A 89 7.84 5.41 4.65
C LYS A 89 7.44 6.73 4.00
N GLY A 90 7.14 6.72 2.70
CA GLY A 90 6.64 7.88 1.96
C GLY A 90 5.31 8.40 2.51
N SER A 91 4.36 7.49 2.70
CA SER A 91 3.03 7.77 3.25
C SER A 91 3.08 8.35 4.66
N ALA A 92 3.89 7.76 5.56
CA ALA A 92 4.04 8.29 6.91
C ALA A 92 4.66 9.70 6.93
N GLN A 93 5.60 9.98 6.01
CA GLN A 93 6.19 11.31 5.87
C GLN A 93 5.18 12.32 5.29
N SER A 94 4.34 11.90 4.34
CA SER A 94 3.26 12.71 3.75
C SER A 94 2.25 13.19 4.78
N LEU A 95 1.86 12.33 5.71
CA LEU A 95 0.88 12.68 6.75
C LEU A 95 1.52 13.48 7.89
N ARG A 96 2.79 13.19 8.23
CA ARG A 96 3.52 13.93 9.27
C ARG A 96 3.81 15.37 8.87
N GLN A 97 4.17 15.64 7.61
CA GLN A 97 4.43 17.01 7.14
C GLN A 97 3.18 17.90 7.18
N GLU A 98 1.98 17.29 7.14
CA GLU A 98 0.68 17.97 7.27
C GLU A 98 0.22 18.14 8.73
N GLY A 99 1.06 17.75 9.71
CA GLY A 99 0.76 17.90 11.14
C GLY A 99 -0.11 16.78 11.74
N MET A 100 -0.24 15.63 11.07
CA MET A 100 -0.95 14.47 11.63
C MET A 100 -0.11 13.73 12.68
N ILE A 101 -0.80 13.15 13.67
CA ILE A 101 -0.21 12.20 14.62
C ILE A 101 -0.20 10.82 13.95
N VAL A 102 0.92 10.47 13.33
CA VAL A 102 1.08 9.23 12.57
C VAL A 102 1.54 8.08 13.46
N ARG A 103 0.78 6.99 13.46
CA ARG A 103 1.16 5.68 14.00
C ARG A 103 1.38 4.72 12.85
N VAL A 104 2.28 3.76 13.04
CA VAL A 104 2.56 2.74 12.03
C VAL A 104 2.50 1.38 12.68
N THR A 105 1.92 0.43 11.96
CA THR A 105 1.93 -0.98 12.31
C THR A 105 2.53 -1.76 11.15
N ASP A 106 3.38 -2.74 11.42
CA ASP A 106 3.91 -3.63 10.39
C ASP A 106 3.52 -5.07 10.74
N ALA A 107 3.10 -5.83 9.74
CA ALA A 107 2.79 -7.25 9.89
C ALA A 107 4.07 -8.10 9.93
N ILE A 108 5.18 -7.59 9.38
CA ILE A 108 6.42 -8.33 9.22
C ILE A 108 7.41 -7.95 10.33
N ARG A 109 7.63 -8.87 11.26
CA ARG A 109 8.62 -8.80 12.36
C ARG A 109 10.05 -9.03 11.84
N SER A 110 10.53 -8.27 10.85
CA SER A 110 11.90 -8.43 10.35
C SER A 110 12.73 -7.15 10.31
N VAL A 111 12.08 -5.97 10.25
CA VAL A 111 12.82 -4.71 10.29
C VAL A 111 12.86 -4.23 11.74
N PRO A 112 14.01 -4.29 12.45
CA PRO A 112 14.13 -3.57 13.70
C PRO A 112 13.85 -2.10 13.39
N CYS A 113 12.92 -1.49 14.13
CA CYS A 113 12.75 -0.05 14.15
C CYS A 113 14.11 0.55 14.51
N ARG A 114 14.91 0.91 13.50
CA ARG A 114 16.09 1.74 13.74
C ARG A 114 15.59 2.99 14.46
N PRO A 115 16.33 3.48 15.47
CA PRO A 115 15.91 4.57 16.33
C PRO A 115 15.96 5.88 15.54
N VAL A 116 15.01 6.06 14.64
CA VAL A 116 14.64 7.38 14.15
C VAL A 116 13.58 7.86 15.12
N TRP A 117 13.82 9.03 15.72
CA TRP A 117 13.01 9.75 16.71
C TRP A 117 11.58 10.08 16.23
N MET A 118 10.86 9.04 15.86
CA MET A 118 9.49 9.03 15.42
C MET A 118 8.85 8.02 16.37
N VAL A 119 8.06 8.50 17.32
CA VAL A 119 7.36 7.67 18.32
C VAL A 119 6.33 6.81 17.58
N LEU A 120 6.83 5.78 16.91
CA LEU A 120 6.09 4.82 16.12
C LEU A 120 5.81 3.66 17.06
N ARG A 121 4.68 3.73 17.77
CA ARG A 121 4.26 2.61 18.62
C ARG A 121 3.72 1.49 17.73
N LEU A 122 4.48 0.40 17.60
CA LEU A 122 3.99 -0.85 17.02
C LEU A 122 2.88 -1.41 17.92
N CYS A 123 1.63 -1.33 17.49
CA CYS A 123 0.52 -2.01 18.16
C CYS A 123 -0.27 -2.88 17.19
N ARG A 124 -1.02 -3.83 17.75
CA ARG A 124 -1.93 -4.69 16.99
C ARG A 124 -2.99 -3.85 16.27
N PRO A 125 -3.22 -4.10 14.97
CA PRO A 125 -4.14 -3.30 14.13
C PRO A 125 -5.53 -3.14 14.75
N SER A 126 -6.10 -4.23 15.28
CA SER A 126 -7.47 -4.28 15.80
C SER A 126 -7.75 -3.31 16.94
N SER A 127 -6.73 -2.97 17.74
CA SER A 127 -6.86 -2.03 18.86
C SER A 127 -6.71 -0.55 18.47
N MET A 128 -6.18 -0.27 17.28
CA MET A 128 -5.89 1.09 16.83
C MET A 128 -6.94 1.65 15.88
N VAL A 129 -7.62 0.81 15.10
CA VAL A 129 -8.62 1.26 14.10
C VAL A 129 -9.74 2.08 14.76
N SER A 130 -10.16 1.75 15.99
CA SER A 130 -11.19 2.49 16.72
C SER A 130 -10.75 3.87 17.22
N MET A 131 -9.45 4.16 17.20
CA MET A 131 -8.86 5.40 17.70
C MET A 131 -8.18 6.21 16.59
N THR A 132 -8.44 5.90 15.33
CA THR A 132 -7.78 6.53 14.17
C THR A 132 -8.81 7.21 13.29
N ASP A 133 -8.51 8.44 12.89
CA ASP A 133 -9.37 9.24 12.01
C ASP A 133 -9.09 8.95 10.53
N LEU A 134 -7.89 8.42 10.23
CA LEU A 134 -7.47 8.01 8.89
C LEU A 134 -6.64 6.72 8.96
N THR A 135 -6.96 5.74 8.13
CA THR A 135 -6.15 4.52 7.97
C THR A 135 -5.65 4.42 6.53
N VAL A 136 -4.35 4.19 6.37
CA VAL A 136 -3.69 4.02 5.08
C VAL A 136 -3.01 2.65 5.05
N ALA A 137 -3.45 1.77 4.16
CA ALA A 137 -2.79 0.50 3.92
C ALA A 137 -1.71 0.66 2.84
N SER A 138 -0.49 0.25 3.16
CA SER A 138 0.66 0.23 2.23
C SER A 138 1.29 -1.16 2.10
N THR A 139 0.65 -2.16 2.71
CA THR A 139 0.97 -3.58 2.54
C THR A 139 0.34 -4.11 1.26
N LYS A 140 1.03 -5.00 0.57
CA LYS A 140 0.52 -5.70 -0.63
C LYS A 140 -0.23 -6.98 -0.30
N THR A 141 -0.33 -7.31 0.98
CA THR A 141 -1.15 -8.41 1.48
C THR A 141 -2.57 -7.91 1.65
N CYS A 142 -3.56 -8.73 1.27
CA CYS A 142 -4.94 -8.51 1.63
C CYS A 142 -5.05 -8.45 3.16
N TRP A 143 -5.24 -7.26 3.69
CA TRP A 143 -5.54 -7.08 5.10
C TRP A 143 -7.06 -7.06 5.25
N ALA A 144 -7.61 -8.17 5.74
CA ALA A 144 -8.97 -8.17 6.27
C ALA A 144 -8.91 -7.62 7.71
N PRO A 145 -9.65 -6.55 8.06
CA PRO A 145 -9.87 -6.27 9.46
C PRO A 145 -10.50 -7.52 10.08
N PRO A 146 -10.03 -8.01 11.25
CA PRO A 146 -10.80 -9.02 11.96
C PRO A 146 -12.19 -8.42 12.16
N ILE A 147 -13.23 -9.09 11.66
CA ILE A 147 -14.63 -8.69 11.80
C ILE A 147 -14.83 -8.37 13.28
N CYS A 148 -14.92 -7.08 13.59
CA CYS A 148 -15.16 -6.61 14.94
C CYS A 148 -16.64 -6.93 15.18
N SER A 149 -16.92 -7.94 16.00
CA SER A 149 -18.28 -8.38 16.36
C SER A 149 -19.05 -7.37 17.24
N SER A 150 -18.68 -6.09 17.18
CA SER A 150 -19.39 -4.99 17.82
C SER A 150 -19.54 -3.85 16.81
N PRO A 151 -20.76 -3.32 16.61
CA PRO A 151 -21.01 -2.30 15.61
C PRO A 151 -20.20 -1.04 15.96
N PRO A 152 -19.54 -0.40 14.98
CA PRO A 152 -19.04 0.96 15.19
C PRO A 152 -20.25 1.83 15.51
N ARG A 153 -20.12 2.69 16.53
CA ARG A 153 -21.12 3.70 16.87
C ARG A 153 -21.09 4.74 15.76
N VAL A 154 -21.81 4.47 14.68
CA VAL A 154 -22.01 5.35 13.53
C VAL A 154 -22.90 6.50 14.00
N THR A 155 -22.31 7.68 14.24
CA THR A 155 -23.05 8.93 14.08
C THR A 155 -23.22 9.14 12.58
N SER A 156 -24.46 8.94 12.14
CA SER A 156 -24.97 8.96 10.77
C SER A 156 -24.48 10.11 9.89
N THR A 157 -24.05 9.79 8.68
CA THR A 157 -24.75 10.22 7.46
C THR A 157 -24.43 9.23 6.34
N SER A 158 -25.50 8.81 5.69
CA SER A 158 -25.63 7.64 4.84
C SER A 158 -25.18 7.88 3.39
N ALA A 159 -24.39 6.96 2.86
CA ALA A 159 -24.44 6.56 1.45
C ALA A 159 -24.05 5.08 1.38
N HIS A 160 -25.03 4.20 1.57
CA HIS A 160 -24.89 2.78 1.27
C HIS A 160 -24.92 2.60 -0.25
N LEU A 161 -23.83 2.10 -0.82
CA LEU A 161 -23.88 1.34 -2.07
C LEU A 161 -23.29 -0.05 -1.78
N PRO A 162 -24.02 -1.14 -2.04
CA PRO A 162 -23.53 -2.49 -1.83
C PRO A 162 -22.48 -2.82 -2.89
N CYS A 163 -21.25 -3.15 -2.47
CA CYS A 163 -20.29 -3.82 -3.33
C CYS A 163 -20.78 -5.26 -3.54
N TYR A 164 -21.48 -5.48 -4.64
CA TYR A 164 -21.56 -6.79 -5.28
C TYR A 164 -20.26 -7.02 -6.06
N ALA A 165 -19.60 -8.13 -5.80
CA ALA A 165 -18.66 -8.77 -6.69
C ALA A 165 -18.85 -10.29 -6.54
N PRO A 166 -18.60 -11.06 -7.61
CA PRO A 166 -19.46 -12.12 -8.15
C PRO A 166 -19.64 -13.36 -7.27
#